data_AF-A0A925UA73-F1
#
_entry.id   AF-A0A925UA73-F1
#
_cell.length_a   1.000
_cell.length_b   1.000
_cell.length_c   1.000
_cell.angle_alpha   90.00
_cell.angle_beta   90.00
_cell.angle_gamma   90.00
#
_symmetry.space_group_name_H-M   'P 1'
#
loop_
_entity.id
_entity.type
_entity.pdbx_description
1 polymer ?
#
loop_
_entity_poly.entity_id
_entity_poly.type
_entity_poly.pdbx_seq_one_letter_code
_entity_poly.pdbx_strand_id
1 'polypeptide(L)' 'MLLKKKKLTAGQDIRFIGKGFPGFVKGQRYMVFLSYQNNLEILAKYNNTEVTVFEYLTETIN' A
#
# COMPACT_ATOMS: atom_id res chain seq x y z
N MET A 1 4.74 17.36 1.72
CA MET A 1 5.18 16.87 0.39
C MET A 1 4.00 16.12 -0.22
N LEU A 2 3.21 16.77 -1.06
CA LEU A 2 2.06 16.14 -1.73
C LEU A 2 2.62 15.18 -2.79
N LEU A 3 2.60 13.88 -2.47
CA LEU A 3 2.94 12.82 -3.42
C LEU A 3 2.04 12.99 -4.64
N LYS A 4 2.62 13.42 -5.78
CA LYS A 4 2.00 13.33 -7.10
C LYS A 4 1.32 11.97 -7.19
N LYS A 5 0.05 11.93 -7.62
CA LYS A 5 -0.73 10.71 -7.90
C LYS A 5 0.03 9.83 -8.92
N LYS A 6 1.04 9.11 -8.47
CA LYS A 6 1.72 8.09 -9.26
C LYS A 6 0.72 6.94 -9.32
N LYS A 7 0.28 6.62 -10.54
CA LYS A 7 -0.57 5.44 -10.75
C LYS A 7 0.22 4.22 -10.29
N LEU A 8 -0.38 3.43 -9.39
CA LEU A 8 0.19 2.16 -8.97
C LEU A 8 -0.04 1.11 -10.05
N THR A 9 0.91 0.20 -10.20
CA THR A 9 0.77 -0.96 -11.09
C THR A 9 0.39 -2.17 -10.26
N ALA A 10 -0.64 -2.92 -10.67
CA ALA A 10 -0.99 -4.19 -10.02
C ALA A 10 0.24 -5.10 -9.90
N GLY A 11 0.47 -5.65 -8.71
CA GLY A 11 1.68 -6.43 -8.38
C GLY A 11 2.85 -5.58 -7.83
N GLN A 12 2.71 -4.26 -7.74
CA GLN A 12 3.75 -3.39 -7.18
C GLN A 12 3.82 -3.51 -5.66
N ASP A 13 5.05 -3.61 -5.14
CA ASP A 13 5.32 -3.55 -3.71
C ASP A 13 5.12 -2.15 -3.15
N ILE A 14 4.42 -2.10 -2.02
CA ILE A 14 4.12 -0.88 -1.29
C ILE A 14 4.36 -1.09 0.21
N ARG A 15 4.70 -0.03 0.92
CA ARG A 15 4.86 -0.05 2.37
C ARG A 15 3.76 0.78 3.02
N PHE A 16 2.97 0.17 3.88
CA PHE A 16 1.99 0.89 4.69
C PHE A 16 2.68 1.75 5.75
N ILE A 17 2.29 3.01 5.83
CA ILE A 17 2.83 3.99 6.79
C ILE A 17 1.76 4.60 7.71
N GLY A 18 0.52 4.16 7.60
CA GLY A 18 -0.59 4.69 8.41
C GLY A 18 -0.69 4.08 9.81
N LYS A 19 -1.78 4.43 10.50
CA LYS A 19 -2.14 3.79 11.78
C LYS A 19 -2.37 2.30 11.57
N GLY A 20 -1.69 1.47 12.37
CA GLY A 20 -1.81 0.02 12.30
C GLY A 20 -3.25 -0.46 12.41
N PHE A 21 -3.60 -1.47 11.62
CA PHE A 21 -4.89 -2.16 11.66
C PHE A 21 -4.72 -3.56 12.29
N PRO A 22 -5.80 -4.25 12.69
CA PRO A 22 -5.69 -5.59 13.28
C PRO A 22 -4.90 -6.55 12.37
N GLY A 23 -3.82 -7.14 12.89
CA GLY A 23 -2.92 -8.02 12.12
C GLY A 23 -1.77 -7.30 11.40
N PHE A 24 -1.72 -5.96 11.43
CA PHE A 24 -0.58 -5.19 10.92
C PHE A 24 0.62 -5.30 11.87
N VAL A 25 1.79 -5.64 11.32
CA VAL A 25 3.04 -5.64 12.07
C VAL A 25 3.91 -4.50 11.54
N LYS A 26 4.18 -3.52 12.41
CA LYS A 26 4.99 -2.35 12.06
C LYS A 26 6.39 -2.81 11.60
N GLY A 27 6.79 -2.42 10.39
CA GLY A 27 8.09 -2.75 9.81
C GLY A 27 8.17 -4.11 9.11
N GLN A 28 7.06 -4.86 8.98
CA GLN A 28 7.04 -6.07 8.15
C GLN A 28 7.12 -5.79 6.64
N ARG A 29 7.41 -6.86 5.88
CA ARG A 29 7.59 -6.85 4.42
C ARG A 29 6.39 -6.25 3.69
N TYR A 30 6.70 -5.72 2.51
CA TYR A 30 5.82 -4.99 1.60
C TYR A 30 4.44 -5.64 1.43
N MET A 31 3.40 -4.81 1.37
CA MET A 31 2.12 -5.21 0.83
C MET A 31 2.20 -5.16 -0.70
N VAL A 32 1.37 -5.95 -1.37
CA VAL A 32 1.32 -5.94 -2.83
C VAL A 32 0.06 -5.20 -3.27
N PHE A 33 0.19 -4.14 -4.05
CA PHE A 33 -0.98 -3.48 -4.63
C PHE A 33 -1.70 -4.46 -5.57
N LEU A 34 -2.99 -4.70 -5.35
CA LEU A 34 -3.77 -5.65 -6.12
C LEU A 34 -4.45 -4.99 -7.30
N SER A 35 -5.39 -4.10 -7.00
CA SER A 35 -6.20 -3.37 -7.96
C SER A 35 -6.88 -2.23 -7.20
N TYR A 36 -7.70 -1.41 -7.85
CA TYR A 36 -8.46 -0.33 -7.19
C TYR A 36 -7.58 0.74 -6.52
N GLN A 37 -7.44 1.89 -7.19
CA GLN A 37 -6.88 3.10 -6.61
C GLN A 37 -7.95 4.19 -6.66
N ASN A 38 -8.46 4.59 -5.49
CA ASN A 38 -9.23 5.81 -5.36
C ASN A 38 -8.30 6.94 -4.84
N ASN A 39 -8.81 8.16 -4.74
CA ASN A 39 -8.02 9.31 -4.30
C ASN A 39 -7.49 9.19 -2.86
N LEU A 40 -8.09 8.32 -2.05
CA LEU A 40 -7.80 8.21 -0.61
C LEU A 40 -7.35 6.81 -0.19
N GLU A 41 -7.59 5.79 -1.00
CA GLU A 41 -7.40 4.40 -0.61
C GLU A 41 -7.02 3.52 -1.79
N ILE A 42 -6.35 2.42 -1.46
CA ILE A 42 -5.95 1.39 -2.42
C ILE A 42 -6.25 0.01 -1.85
N LEU A 43 -6.50 -0.96 -2.73
CA LEU A 43 -6.59 -2.36 -2.33
C LEU A 43 -5.22 -3.03 -2.45
N ALA A 44 -4.74 -3.59 -1.34
CA ALA A 44 -3.47 -4.27 -1.26
C ALA A 44 -3.63 -5.65 -0.64
N LYS A 45 -2.68 -6.55 -0.92
CA LYS A 45 -2.57 -7.87 -0.29
C LYS A 45 -1.49 -7.83 0.76
N TYR A 46 -1.83 -8.27 1.96
CA TYR A 46 -0.89 -8.40 3.08
C TYR A 46 -1.13 -9.76 3.76
N ASN A 47 -0.09 -10.60 3.83
CA ASN A 47 -0.18 -11.94 4.41
C ASN A 47 -1.39 -12.78 3.91
N ASN A 48 -1.60 -12.81 2.60
CA ASN A 48 -2.76 -13.47 1.97
C ASN A 48 -4.14 -12.90 2.30
N THR A 49 -4.22 -11.78 3.01
CA THR A 49 -5.46 -11.05 3.26
C THR A 49 -5.53 -9.80 2.39
N GLU A 50 -6.70 -9.51 1.85
CA GLU A 50 -6.98 -8.26 1.15
C GLU A 50 -7.26 -7.15 2.17
N VAL A 51 -6.54 -6.05 2.05
CA VAL A 51 -6.60 -4.92 2.97
C VAL A 51 -6.69 -3.62 2.19
N THR A 52 -7.61 -2.76 2.61
CA THR A 52 -7.72 -1.40 2.09
C THR A 52 -6.82 -0.49 2.90
N VAL A 53 -5.93 0.24 2.23
CA VAL A 53 -4.97 1.12 2.91
C VAL A 53 -4.99 2.54 2.36
N PHE A 54 -4.86 3.50 3.26
CA PHE A 54 -4.99 4.93 2.98
C PHE A 54 -3.64 5.65 2.90
N GLU A 55 -2.64 5.14 3.62
CA GLU A 55 -1.33 5.77 3.77
C GLU A 55 -0.23 4.77 3.41
N TYR A 56 0.37 4.94 2.24
CA TYR A 56 1.40 4.04 1.72
C TYR A 56 2.54 4.79 1.04
N LEU A 57 3.71 4.17 1.04
CA LEU A 57 4.88 4.57 0.26
C LEU A 57 5.12 3.56 -0.84
N THR A 58 5.44 4.06 -2.03
CA THR A 58 5.99 3.24 -3.10
C THR A 58 7.50 3.35 -3.04
N GLU A 59 8.20 2.22 -3.04
CA GLU A 59 9.61 2.25 -3.37
C GLU A 59 9.71 2.51 -4.87
N THR A 60 10.10 3.73 -5.23
CA THR A 60 10.52 4.00 -6.60
C THR A 60 11.90 3.40 -6.73
N ILE A 61 11.97 2.19 -7.29
CA ILE A 61 13.23 1.67 -7.83
C ILE A 61 13.51 2.56 -9.04
N ASN A 62 14.50 3.45 -8.89
CA ASN A 62 15.07 4.24 -9.98
C ASN A 62 15.87 3.32 -10.91
#